data_AF-M5C041-F1
#
_entry.id   AF-M5C041-F1
#
_cell.length_a   1.000
_cell.length_b   1.000
_cell.length_c   1.000
_cell.angle_alpha   90.00
_cell.angle_beta   90.00
_cell.angle_gamma   90.00
#
_symmetry.space_group_name_H-M   'P 1'
#
loop_
_entity.id
_entity.type
_entity.pdbx_description
1 polymer ?
#
loop_
_entity_poly.entity_id
_entity_poly.type
_entity_poly.pdbx_seq_one_letter_code
_entity_poly.pdbx_strand_id
1 'polypeptide(L)'
;MPLPTLYALALLLAGPLGARGETGPLDLSQSDWNAFNVTVGGHLGRGVPFARGCFDKAGFGVGPAAPGTECSTVQAKYADSAFRAQLYGPRQTTQWEICQKTNEGCLLDSENPSNASAYSPPAVCHQGSVSPYYVDIRSSDHVAKAFRFSKKTGIPLSIKNTGHDLIGRSSAPGTLALWTQNIKYISYSASFVPKGCDSEYKGVPVLTYGAGQDMDGLFLFAEQHNVTFIGGSWGTVGAAGGWVQVILGSQSRSLSLCLTLQAGRGSLGAYEYVWARG
;
A
#
# COMPACT_ATOMS: atom_id res chain seq x y z
N MET A 1 6.36 -68.59 24.20
CA MET A 1 5.98 -67.99 22.91
C MET A 1 5.82 -66.49 23.13
N PRO A 2 6.79 -65.65 22.71
CA PRO A 2 6.74 -64.22 22.96
C PRO A 2 6.04 -63.48 21.81
N LEU A 3 5.27 -62.44 22.16
CA LEU A 3 4.68 -61.47 21.22
C LEU A 3 5.79 -60.56 20.65
N PRO A 4 5.74 -60.18 19.35
CA PRO A 4 6.69 -59.24 18.79
C PRO A 4 6.24 -57.79 19.05
N THR A 5 7.11 -57.03 19.71
CA THR A 5 6.99 -55.59 19.91
C THR A 5 7.35 -54.87 18.60
N LEU A 6 6.37 -54.23 17.94
CA LEU A 6 6.60 -53.39 16.76
C LEU A 6 7.07 -51.99 17.20
N TYR A 7 8.36 -51.70 17.03
CA TYR A 7 8.88 -50.33 17.07
C TYR A 7 8.60 -49.64 15.74
N ALA A 8 7.69 -48.68 15.72
CA ALA A 8 7.48 -47.78 14.58
C ALA A 8 8.59 -46.70 14.58
N LEU A 9 9.54 -46.82 13.66
CA LEU A 9 10.56 -45.81 13.41
C LEU A 9 9.93 -44.69 12.56
N ALA A 10 9.52 -43.59 13.19
CA ALA A 10 9.08 -42.39 12.48
C ALA A 10 10.30 -41.67 11.89
N LEU A 11 10.58 -41.91 10.61
CA LEU A 11 11.51 -41.09 9.82
C LEU A 11 10.87 -39.71 9.58
N LEU A 12 11.20 -38.75 10.44
CA LEU A 12 11.05 -37.33 10.14
C LEU A 12 12.05 -36.95 9.06
N LEU A 13 11.62 -37.03 7.79
CA LEU A 13 12.30 -36.36 6.69
C LEU A 13 12.07 -34.85 6.83
N ALA A 14 12.83 -34.23 7.74
CA ALA A 14 13.09 -32.80 7.67
C ALA A 14 13.99 -32.57 6.45
N GLY A 15 13.37 -32.44 5.27
CA GLY A 15 14.06 -31.89 4.11
C GLY A 15 14.60 -30.51 4.47
N PRO A 16 15.81 -30.14 4.04
CA PRO A 16 16.32 -28.81 4.31
C PRO A 16 15.35 -27.80 3.69
N LEU A 17 14.75 -26.95 4.53
CA LEU A 17 14.24 -25.66 4.13
C LEU A 17 15.46 -24.86 3.66
N GLY A 18 15.94 -25.16 2.45
CA GLY A 18 16.89 -24.32 1.76
C GLY A 18 16.25 -22.95 1.68
N ALA A 19 16.93 -21.96 2.23
CA ALA A 19 16.62 -20.56 1.98
C ALA A 19 16.58 -20.39 0.46
N ARG A 20 15.36 -20.39 -0.12
CA ARG A 20 15.17 -19.89 -1.48
C ARG A 20 15.68 -18.46 -1.42
N GLY A 21 16.73 -18.14 -2.19
CA GLY A 21 17.05 -16.75 -2.44
C GLY A 21 15.73 -16.06 -2.83
N GLU A 22 15.35 -15.02 -2.08
CA GLU A 22 14.08 -14.35 -2.29
C GLU A 22 14.06 -13.84 -3.73
N THR A 23 13.21 -14.45 -4.57
CA THR A 23 13.01 -14.03 -5.95
C THR A 23 12.48 -12.60 -5.94
N GLY A 24 13.25 -11.68 -6.52
CA GLY A 24 12.89 -10.29 -6.66
C GLY A 24 12.04 -10.02 -7.91
N PRO A 25 11.35 -8.87 -7.96
CA PRO A 25 10.55 -8.49 -9.12
C PRO A 25 11.35 -8.37 -10.44
N LEU A 26 12.64 -8.09 -10.35
CA LEU A 26 13.53 -7.96 -11.49
C LEU A 26 14.08 -9.30 -12.01
N ASP A 27 13.85 -10.40 -11.27
CA ASP A 27 14.25 -11.75 -11.69
C ASP A 27 13.22 -12.39 -12.63
N LEU A 28 11.99 -11.85 -12.68
CA LEU A 28 10.94 -12.32 -13.59
C LEU A 28 11.08 -11.70 -14.99
N SER A 29 10.67 -12.47 -16.00
CA SER A 29 10.69 -12.02 -17.39
C SER A 29 9.61 -10.97 -17.65
N GLN A 30 9.82 -10.14 -18.69
CA GLN A 30 8.79 -9.19 -19.12
C GLN A 30 7.49 -9.90 -19.55
N SER A 31 7.58 -11.11 -20.11
CA SER A 31 6.40 -11.94 -20.43
C SER A 31 5.60 -12.34 -19.20
N ASP A 32 6.25 -12.64 -18.07
CA ASP A 32 5.54 -12.96 -16.81
C ASP A 32 4.77 -11.75 -16.29
N TRP A 33 5.39 -10.57 -16.34
CA TRP A 33 4.74 -9.32 -15.96
C TRP A 33 3.58 -8.96 -16.89
N ASN A 34 3.73 -9.15 -18.21
CA ASN A 34 2.67 -8.92 -19.18
C ASN A 34 1.49 -9.87 -18.94
N ALA A 35 1.76 -11.16 -18.70
CA ALA A 35 0.73 -12.14 -18.36
C ALA A 35 -0.01 -11.76 -17.07
N PHE A 36 0.71 -11.35 -16.03
CA PHE A 36 0.10 -10.88 -14.79
C PHE A 36 -0.73 -9.61 -15.01
N ASN A 37 -0.25 -8.66 -15.82
CA ASN A 37 -0.97 -7.42 -16.13
C ASN A 37 -2.34 -7.70 -16.76
N VAL A 38 -2.42 -8.69 -17.67
CA VAL A 38 -3.70 -9.15 -18.24
C VAL A 38 -4.64 -9.64 -17.14
N THR A 39 -4.14 -10.38 -16.14
CA THR A 39 -4.99 -10.87 -15.04
C THR A 39 -5.56 -9.73 -14.20
N VAL A 40 -4.80 -8.67 -13.95
CA VAL A 40 -5.26 -7.49 -13.19
C VAL A 40 -5.89 -6.42 -14.09
N GLY A 41 -6.31 -6.78 -15.32
CA GLY A 41 -7.08 -5.90 -16.20
C GLY A 41 -6.31 -4.66 -16.67
N GLY A 42 -4.99 -4.72 -16.79
CA GLY A 42 -4.17 -3.58 -17.21
C GLY A 42 -3.73 -2.65 -16.07
N HIS A 43 -4.04 -2.99 -14.81
CA HIS A 43 -3.70 -2.17 -13.64
C HIS A 43 -2.31 -2.41 -13.06
N LEU A 44 -1.40 -3.07 -13.79
CA LEU A 44 0.02 -3.17 -13.39
C LEU A 44 0.78 -1.93 -13.87
N GLY A 45 1.46 -1.24 -12.96
CA GLY A 45 2.32 -0.10 -13.25
C GLY A 45 3.78 -0.36 -12.88
N ARG A 46 4.68 0.41 -13.49
CA ARG A 46 6.10 0.48 -13.13
C ARG A 46 6.29 1.47 -11.99
N GLY A 47 6.84 1.00 -10.87
CA GLY A 47 7.19 1.87 -9.75
C GLY A 47 8.53 2.54 -10.01
N VAL A 48 8.49 3.84 -10.24
CA VAL A 48 9.66 4.67 -10.55
C VAL A 48 9.91 5.64 -9.39
N PRO A 49 11.16 5.82 -8.93
CA PRO A 49 11.48 6.82 -7.93
C PRO A 49 11.05 8.23 -8.37
N PHE A 50 10.55 9.02 -7.43
CA PHE A 50 9.87 10.29 -7.75
C PHE A 50 10.78 11.27 -8.50
N ALA A 51 12.05 11.39 -8.10
CA ALA A 51 13.00 12.30 -8.72
C ALA A 51 13.75 11.73 -9.93
N ARG A 52 13.31 10.59 -10.48
CA ARG A 52 13.99 9.96 -11.63
C ARG A 52 14.25 10.93 -12.78
N GLY A 53 13.32 11.85 -13.06
CA GLY A 53 13.45 12.83 -14.13
C GLY A 53 14.59 13.84 -13.98
N CYS A 54 15.18 13.98 -12.78
CA CYS A 54 16.30 14.89 -12.53
C CYS A 54 17.68 14.28 -12.76
N PHE A 55 17.79 12.95 -12.76
CA PHE A 55 19.09 12.27 -12.82
C PHE A 55 19.44 11.86 -14.25
N ASP A 56 20.68 12.16 -14.65
CA ASP A 56 21.20 11.72 -15.95
C ASP A 56 21.42 10.21 -16.00
N LYS A 57 21.85 9.62 -14.88
CA LYS A 57 22.16 8.18 -14.75
C LYS A 57 21.12 7.47 -13.91
N ALA A 58 20.81 6.23 -14.32
CA ALA A 58 19.90 5.35 -13.60
C ALA A 58 20.57 4.01 -13.30
N GLY A 59 20.33 3.50 -12.10
CA GLY A 59 20.77 2.18 -11.66
C GLY A 59 19.95 1.06 -12.31
N PHE A 60 20.37 -0.17 -12.04
CA PHE A 60 19.71 -1.37 -12.58
C PHE A 60 18.21 -1.40 -12.23
N GLY A 61 17.38 -1.71 -13.23
CA GLY A 61 15.93 -1.88 -13.06
C GLY A 61 15.13 -0.59 -12.89
N VAL A 62 15.77 0.58 -12.88
CA VAL A 62 15.08 1.88 -12.77
C VAL A 62 14.55 2.29 -14.14
N GLY A 63 13.22 2.50 -14.23
CA GLY A 63 12.55 2.91 -15.47
C GLY A 63 12.79 4.39 -15.85
N PRO A 64 12.22 4.85 -16.99
CA PRO A 64 12.13 6.27 -17.31
C PRO A 64 11.25 7.00 -16.29
N ALA A 65 11.34 8.33 -16.23
CA ALA A 65 10.48 9.15 -15.38
C ALA A 65 8.99 8.85 -15.66
N ALA A 66 8.18 8.85 -14.60
CA ALA A 66 6.75 8.69 -14.76
C ALA A 66 6.15 9.95 -15.43
N PRO A 67 5.02 9.83 -16.15
CA PRO A 67 4.35 11.00 -16.72
C PRO A 67 4.04 12.05 -15.64
N GLY A 68 4.34 13.33 -15.90
CA GLY A 68 4.13 14.41 -14.95
C GLY A 68 5.17 14.48 -13.82
N THR A 69 6.27 13.71 -13.91
CA THR A 69 7.40 13.77 -12.97
C THR A 69 8.70 14.21 -13.66
N GLU A 70 8.59 15.18 -14.57
CA GLU A 70 9.73 15.91 -15.14
C GLU A 70 10.46 16.67 -14.03
N CYS A 71 11.77 16.91 -14.20
CA CYS A 71 12.58 17.43 -13.09
C CYS A 71 12.06 18.76 -12.52
N SER A 72 11.66 19.70 -13.38
CA SER A 72 11.09 20.98 -12.96
C SER A 72 9.81 20.82 -12.14
N THR A 73 8.93 19.89 -12.55
CA THR A 73 7.70 19.54 -11.81
C THR A 73 8.05 18.95 -10.45
N VAL A 74 8.98 18.00 -10.41
CA VAL A 74 9.42 17.36 -9.16
C VAL A 74 10.03 18.38 -8.21
N GLN A 75 10.91 19.26 -8.69
CA GLN A 75 11.54 20.31 -7.90
C GLN A 75 10.50 21.26 -7.29
N ALA A 76 9.52 21.70 -8.09
CA ALA A 76 8.44 22.58 -7.64
C ALA A 76 7.48 21.91 -6.65
N LYS A 77 7.29 20.59 -6.76
CA LYS A 77 6.33 19.81 -5.96
C LYS A 77 6.98 18.87 -4.96
N TYR A 78 8.28 19.05 -4.68
CA TYR A 78 9.04 18.07 -3.91
C TYR A 78 8.50 17.87 -2.50
N ALA A 79 8.04 18.94 -1.85
CA ALA A 79 7.43 18.91 -0.52
C ALA A 79 5.89 18.97 -0.55
N ASP A 80 5.25 18.94 -1.72
CA ASP A 80 3.79 19.03 -1.85
C ASP A 80 3.14 17.70 -1.48
N SER A 81 2.55 17.64 -0.29
CA SER A 81 1.97 16.40 0.25
C SER A 81 0.83 15.85 -0.61
N ALA A 82 0.00 16.71 -1.21
CA ALA A 82 -1.10 16.27 -2.04
C ALA A 82 -0.59 15.65 -3.35
N PHE A 83 0.39 16.29 -3.98
CA PHE A 83 1.03 15.79 -5.19
C PHE A 83 1.73 14.45 -4.95
N ARG A 84 2.48 14.33 -3.84
CA ARG A 84 3.13 13.08 -3.45
C ARG A 84 2.13 11.96 -3.17
N ALA A 85 1.00 12.26 -2.52
CA ALA A 85 -0.01 11.25 -2.22
C ALA A 85 -0.68 10.67 -3.49
N GLN A 86 -0.77 11.46 -4.56
CA GLN A 86 -1.42 11.06 -5.83
C GLN A 86 -0.54 10.19 -6.74
N LEU A 87 0.75 10.06 -6.42
CA LEU A 87 1.71 9.26 -7.20
C LEU A 87 2.11 8.01 -6.42
N TYR A 88 2.42 6.92 -7.13
CA TYR A 88 2.91 5.71 -6.47
C TYR A 88 4.35 5.86 -5.92
N GLY A 89 5.25 6.44 -6.73
CA GLY A 89 6.70 6.55 -6.45
C GLY A 89 7.07 7.25 -5.13
N PRO A 90 6.53 8.45 -4.84
CA PRO A 90 6.91 9.18 -3.64
C PRO A 90 6.28 8.64 -2.35
N ARG A 91 6.97 8.88 -1.24
CA ARG A 91 6.50 8.74 0.14
C ARG A 91 6.52 10.12 0.78
N GLN A 92 5.70 10.37 1.79
CA GLN A 92 5.70 11.70 2.42
C GLN A 92 7.00 11.95 3.19
N THR A 93 7.53 10.87 3.75
CA THR A 93 8.79 10.80 4.44
C THR A 93 9.84 10.27 3.48
N THR A 94 10.62 11.17 2.87
CA THR A 94 11.50 10.90 1.69
C THR A 94 12.53 9.81 1.94
N GLN A 95 13.05 9.66 3.16
CA GLN A 95 13.99 8.59 3.49
C GLN A 95 13.41 7.20 3.25
N TRP A 96 12.08 7.01 3.28
CA TRP A 96 11.48 5.72 2.96
C TRP A 96 11.42 5.42 1.45
N GLU A 97 11.98 6.29 0.61
CA GLU A 97 12.24 6.01 -0.80
C GLU A 97 13.62 5.39 -1.02
N ILE A 98 14.57 5.57 -0.11
CA ILE A 98 15.92 5.00 -0.24
C ILE A 98 15.98 3.61 0.40
N CYS A 99 16.90 2.77 -0.09
CA CYS A 99 17.21 1.49 0.55
C CYS A 99 18.04 1.75 1.81
N GLN A 100 17.47 1.50 2.98
CA GLN A 100 18.15 1.77 4.25
C GLN A 100 19.45 0.97 4.45
N LYS A 101 19.56 -0.19 3.79
CA LYS A 101 20.74 -1.05 3.91
C LYS A 101 21.92 -0.56 3.06
N THR A 102 21.65 -0.09 1.85
CA THR A 102 22.70 0.31 0.89
C THR A 102 22.87 1.82 0.79
N ASN A 103 21.94 2.58 1.39
CA ASN A 103 21.80 4.03 1.22
C ASN A 103 21.59 4.47 -0.24
N GLU A 104 21.25 3.53 -1.13
CA GLU A 104 20.95 3.81 -2.53
C GLU A 104 19.55 4.37 -2.66
N GLY A 105 19.41 5.43 -3.45
CA GLY A 105 18.13 6.08 -3.69
C GLY A 105 18.17 7.04 -4.86
N CYS A 106 17.16 7.89 -4.93
CA CYS A 106 16.97 8.86 -6.00
C CYS A 106 16.26 10.09 -5.42
N LEU A 107 16.90 10.69 -4.41
CA LEU A 107 16.37 11.85 -3.70
C LEU A 107 17.04 13.13 -4.20
N LEU A 108 16.27 14.21 -4.19
CA LEU A 108 16.81 15.56 -4.23
C LEU A 108 17.14 16.03 -2.81
N ASP A 109 17.90 17.12 -2.74
CA ASP A 109 18.08 17.89 -1.52
C ASP A 109 16.71 18.42 -1.04
N SER A 110 16.36 18.13 0.22
CA SER A 110 15.05 18.49 0.78
C SER A 110 14.89 19.97 1.09
N GLU A 111 15.99 20.69 1.31
CA GLU A 111 15.99 22.13 1.60
C GLU A 111 16.05 22.93 0.30
N ASN A 112 16.75 22.40 -0.71
CA ASN A 112 16.85 22.99 -2.02
C ASN A 112 16.77 21.93 -3.12
N PRO A 113 15.57 21.54 -3.58
CA PRO A 113 15.40 20.53 -4.63
C PRO A 113 16.13 20.85 -5.96
N SER A 114 16.45 22.12 -6.18
CA SER A 114 17.21 22.59 -7.35
C SER A 114 18.73 22.42 -7.22
N ASN A 115 19.24 22.05 -6.05
CA ASN A 115 20.66 21.82 -5.80
C ASN A 115 21.20 20.68 -6.69
N ALA A 116 21.91 21.07 -7.75
CA ALA A 116 22.43 20.16 -8.75
C ALA A 116 23.36 19.08 -8.19
N SER A 117 24.04 19.34 -7.06
CA SER A 117 24.94 18.35 -6.45
C SER A 117 24.23 17.08 -5.96
N ALA A 118 22.90 17.14 -5.73
CA ALA A 118 22.11 15.98 -5.32
C ALA A 118 21.78 15.00 -6.48
N TYR A 119 21.77 15.46 -7.73
CA TYR A 119 21.29 14.66 -8.87
C TYR A 119 22.19 14.68 -10.12
N SER A 120 23.16 15.58 -10.17
CA SER A 120 24.16 15.65 -11.26
C SER A 120 25.28 14.63 -11.06
N PRO A 121 26.04 14.27 -12.12
CA PRO A 121 27.18 13.37 -12.00
C PRO A 121 28.13 13.76 -10.85
N PRO A 122 28.60 12.79 -10.04
CA PRO A 122 28.55 11.33 -10.26
C PRO A 122 27.27 10.63 -9.77
N ALA A 123 26.22 11.37 -9.35
CA ALA A 123 25.00 10.77 -8.80
C ALA A 123 24.30 9.83 -9.78
N VAL A 124 23.73 8.75 -9.24
CA VAL A 124 22.96 7.75 -9.98
C VAL A 124 21.63 7.56 -9.25
N CYS A 125 20.52 7.60 -10.00
CA CYS A 125 19.20 7.32 -9.45
C CYS A 125 19.02 5.81 -9.28
N HIS A 126 18.95 5.32 -8.05
CA HIS A 126 18.66 3.93 -7.72
C HIS A 126 17.20 3.75 -7.30
N GLN A 127 16.71 2.52 -7.43
CA GLN A 127 15.32 2.16 -7.10
C GLN A 127 14.98 2.36 -5.61
N GLY A 128 15.97 2.18 -4.73
CA GLY A 128 15.81 2.29 -3.29
C GLY A 128 14.76 1.32 -2.73
N SER A 129 13.84 1.84 -1.92
CA SER A 129 12.74 1.07 -1.30
C SER A 129 11.42 1.18 -2.06
N VAL A 130 11.41 1.84 -3.23
CA VAL A 130 10.24 1.89 -4.12
C VAL A 130 10.11 0.55 -4.85
N SER A 131 8.98 -0.14 -4.73
CA SER A 131 8.77 -1.40 -5.46
C SER A 131 8.88 -1.19 -6.98
N PRO A 132 9.64 -2.02 -7.73
CA PRO A 132 9.77 -1.88 -9.18
C PRO A 132 8.44 -2.00 -9.95
N TYR A 133 7.48 -2.72 -9.38
CA TYR A 133 6.13 -2.87 -9.91
C TYR A 133 5.11 -2.59 -8.81
N TYR A 134 3.95 -2.08 -9.21
CA TYR A 134 2.78 -1.94 -8.36
C TYR A 134 1.52 -2.34 -9.10
N VAL A 135 0.52 -2.82 -8.37
CA VAL A 135 -0.85 -2.97 -8.87
C VAL A 135 -1.67 -1.80 -8.36
N ASP A 136 -2.28 -1.06 -9.28
CA ASP A 136 -3.30 -0.06 -8.97
C ASP A 136 -4.59 -0.76 -8.55
N ILE A 137 -4.86 -0.81 -7.24
CA ILE A 137 -5.98 -1.56 -6.70
C ILE A 137 -7.26 -0.75 -6.89
N ARG A 138 -8.20 -1.33 -7.65
CA ARG A 138 -9.56 -0.79 -7.85
C ARG A 138 -10.65 -1.72 -7.31
N SER A 139 -10.30 -2.98 -7.05
CA SER A 139 -11.23 -4.00 -6.58
C SER A 139 -10.55 -5.03 -5.68
N SER A 140 -11.36 -5.75 -4.92
CA SER A 140 -10.94 -6.90 -4.12
C SER A 140 -10.33 -8.03 -4.96
N ASP A 141 -10.77 -8.16 -6.21
CA ASP A 141 -10.23 -9.13 -7.16
C ASP A 141 -8.77 -8.83 -7.57
N HIS A 142 -8.38 -7.55 -7.71
CA HIS A 142 -6.97 -7.18 -7.94
C HIS A 142 -6.09 -7.64 -6.77
N VAL A 143 -6.58 -7.46 -5.53
CA VAL A 143 -5.88 -7.90 -4.32
C VAL A 143 -5.72 -9.42 -4.34
N ALA A 144 -6.81 -10.16 -4.56
CA ALA A 144 -6.76 -11.62 -4.60
C ALA A 144 -5.78 -12.15 -5.66
N LYS A 145 -5.73 -11.52 -6.84
CA LYS A 145 -4.79 -11.88 -7.92
C LYS A 145 -3.34 -11.56 -7.55
N ALA A 146 -3.07 -10.41 -6.93
CA ALA A 146 -1.74 -10.06 -6.45
C ALA A 146 -1.23 -11.03 -5.38
N PHE A 147 -2.07 -11.43 -4.43
CA PHE A 147 -1.72 -12.45 -3.43
C PHE A 147 -1.43 -13.82 -4.07
N ARG A 148 -2.22 -14.25 -5.05
CA ARG A 148 -1.95 -15.49 -5.79
C ARG A 148 -0.64 -15.41 -6.57
N PHE A 149 -0.36 -14.28 -7.19
CA PHE A 149 0.89 -14.05 -7.93
C PHE A 149 2.10 -14.07 -7.01
N SER A 150 2.05 -13.36 -5.88
CA SER A 150 3.09 -13.39 -4.84
C SER A 150 3.33 -14.81 -4.33
N LYS A 151 2.28 -15.56 -3.99
CA LYS A 151 2.40 -16.96 -3.55
C LYS A 151 3.03 -17.87 -4.62
N LYS A 152 2.68 -17.65 -5.90
CA LYS A 152 3.21 -18.44 -7.02
C LYS A 152 4.69 -18.17 -7.28
N THR A 153 5.10 -16.90 -7.22
CA THR A 153 6.44 -16.45 -7.63
C THR A 153 7.43 -16.45 -6.49
N GLY A 154 6.97 -16.21 -5.26
CA GLY A 154 7.82 -15.98 -4.09
C GLY A 154 8.13 -14.50 -3.84
N ILE A 155 7.68 -13.59 -4.72
CA ILE A 155 7.90 -12.15 -4.57
C ILE A 155 7.09 -11.63 -3.37
N PRO A 156 7.72 -10.97 -2.37
CA PRO A 156 7.00 -10.39 -1.25
C PRO A 156 6.14 -9.19 -1.67
N LEU A 157 5.09 -8.90 -0.89
CA LEU A 157 4.20 -7.77 -1.14
C LEU A 157 4.53 -6.59 -0.22
N SER A 158 4.34 -5.37 -0.72
CA SER A 158 4.22 -4.16 0.09
C SER A 158 2.88 -3.49 -0.17
N ILE A 159 2.38 -2.69 0.77
CA ILE A 159 1.09 -2.02 0.63
C ILE A 159 1.31 -0.51 0.84
N LYS A 160 0.88 0.30 -0.13
CA LYS A 160 0.92 1.76 -0.03
C LYS A 160 -0.48 2.33 -0.19
N ASN A 161 -0.88 3.17 0.75
CA ASN A 161 -2.00 4.10 0.58
C ASN A 161 -1.43 5.46 0.10
N THR A 162 -1.43 6.46 0.97
CA THR A 162 -0.92 7.82 0.70
C THR A 162 0.60 7.96 0.84
N GLY A 163 1.27 7.03 1.54
CA GLY A 163 2.71 7.08 1.80
C GLY A 163 3.11 7.91 3.04
N HIS A 164 2.16 8.20 3.94
CA HIS A 164 2.36 8.89 5.24
C HIS A 164 3.01 8.04 6.34
N ASP A 165 3.52 6.85 6.03
CA ASP A 165 4.08 5.97 7.08
C ASP A 165 5.43 6.50 7.57
N LEU A 166 5.46 6.93 8.84
CA LEU A 166 6.65 7.55 9.45
C LEU A 166 7.78 6.55 9.73
N ILE A 167 7.50 5.24 9.70
CA ILE A 167 8.46 4.17 10.05
C ILE A 167 8.72 3.20 8.88
N GLY A 168 8.36 3.56 7.66
CA GLY A 168 8.73 2.87 6.43
C GLY A 168 7.91 1.63 6.06
N ARG A 169 6.82 1.29 6.76
CA ARG A 169 6.01 0.07 6.51
C ARG A 169 5.32 0.03 5.15
N SER A 170 5.22 1.17 4.45
CA SER A 170 4.64 1.27 3.09
C SER A 170 5.69 1.25 1.97
N SER A 171 6.92 0.89 2.29
CA SER A 171 8.05 0.81 1.37
C SER A 171 8.89 -0.43 1.69
N ALA A 172 9.36 -1.13 0.66
CA ALA A 172 10.25 -2.26 0.83
C ALA A 172 10.96 -2.58 -0.49
N PRO A 173 12.31 -2.68 -0.49
CA PRO A 173 13.06 -3.20 -1.63
C PRO A 173 12.56 -4.61 -2.03
N GLY A 174 12.64 -4.95 -3.31
CA GLY A 174 12.37 -6.31 -3.77
C GLY A 174 10.91 -6.78 -3.64
N THR A 175 9.95 -5.86 -3.52
CA THR A 175 8.51 -6.21 -3.41
C THR A 175 7.71 -5.89 -4.67
N LEU A 176 6.54 -6.52 -4.80
CA LEU A 176 5.43 -6.05 -5.62
C LEU A 176 4.48 -5.23 -4.74
N ALA A 177 4.21 -3.97 -5.10
CA ALA A 177 3.33 -3.14 -4.29
C ALA A 177 1.86 -3.27 -4.65
N LEU A 178 1.00 -3.13 -3.65
CA LEU A 178 -0.44 -2.93 -3.78
C LEU A 178 -0.71 -1.47 -3.45
N TRP A 179 -1.15 -0.68 -4.44
CA TRP A 179 -1.44 0.73 -4.27
C TRP A 179 -2.95 0.96 -4.13
N THR A 180 -3.39 1.34 -2.93
CA THR A 180 -4.81 1.42 -2.56
C THR A 180 -5.40 2.83 -2.62
N GLN A 181 -4.58 3.85 -2.87
CA GLN A 181 -4.96 5.26 -2.86
C GLN A 181 -6.15 5.59 -3.77
N ASN A 182 -6.31 4.79 -4.81
CA ASN A 182 -7.23 5.04 -5.89
C ASN A 182 -8.65 4.48 -5.67
N ILE A 183 -8.91 3.90 -4.49
CA ILE A 183 -10.23 3.44 -4.06
C ILE A 183 -10.93 4.63 -3.37
N LYS A 184 -11.56 5.49 -4.17
CA LYS A 184 -12.07 6.82 -3.78
C LYS A 184 -13.61 6.93 -3.72
N TYR A 185 -14.34 5.83 -3.48
CA TYR A 185 -15.78 5.95 -3.24
C TYR A 185 -16.05 6.47 -1.83
N ILE A 186 -17.20 7.14 -1.65
CA ILE A 186 -17.70 7.59 -0.35
C ILE A 186 -19.24 7.63 -0.42
N SER A 187 -19.89 7.20 0.65
CA SER A 187 -21.35 7.15 0.75
C SER A 187 -21.79 7.41 2.19
N TYR A 188 -22.99 7.97 2.34
CA TYR A 188 -23.62 8.24 3.63
C TYR A 188 -24.89 7.41 3.78
N SER A 189 -25.08 6.83 4.95
CA SER A 189 -26.34 6.21 5.36
C SER A 189 -26.76 6.79 6.70
N ALA A 190 -27.94 7.43 6.76
CA ALA A 190 -28.45 8.03 7.98
C ALA A 190 -28.87 7.00 9.05
N SER A 191 -29.21 5.78 8.63
CA SER A 191 -29.79 4.74 9.50
C SER A 191 -29.20 3.36 9.16
N PHE A 192 -27.87 3.25 9.16
CA PHE A 192 -27.21 1.97 8.90
C PHE A 192 -27.42 1.00 10.06
N VAL A 193 -27.78 -0.24 9.71
CA VAL A 193 -27.92 -1.35 10.65
C VAL A 193 -26.85 -2.39 10.32
N PRO A 194 -25.87 -2.62 11.21
CA PRO A 194 -24.85 -3.63 10.99
C PRO A 194 -25.46 -5.02 10.80
N LYS A 195 -24.85 -5.82 9.93
CA LYS A 195 -25.32 -7.18 9.69
C LYS A 195 -25.20 -8.03 10.97
N GLY A 196 -26.29 -8.67 11.36
CA GLY A 196 -26.35 -9.52 12.56
C GLY A 196 -26.85 -8.80 13.82
N CYS A 197 -27.12 -7.50 13.74
CA CYS A 197 -27.92 -6.81 14.75
C CYS A 197 -29.39 -7.21 14.66
N ASP A 198 -30.10 -7.11 15.78
CA ASP A 198 -31.55 -7.35 15.84
C ASP A 198 -32.29 -6.36 14.91
N SER A 199 -33.45 -6.79 14.42
CA SER A 199 -34.45 -5.97 13.74
C SER A 199 -34.86 -4.71 14.52
N GLU A 200 -34.74 -4.72 15.84
CA GLU A 200 -35.01 -3.55 16.70
C GLU A 200 -33.83 -2.57 16.82
N TYR A 201 -32.67 -2.87 16.22
CA TYR A 201 -31.50 -2.00 16.28
C TYR A 201 -31.81 -0.66 15.60
N LYS A 202 -31.75 0.41 16.37
CA LYS A 202 -31.88 1.77 15.84
C LYS A 202 -30.66 2.07 14.97
N GLY A 203 -30.89 2.19 13.67
CA GLY A 203 -29.84 2.51 12.71
C GLY A 203 -29.10 3.79 13.09
N VAL A 204 -27.80 3.82 12.81
CA VAL A 204 -26.91 4.94 13.14
C VAL A 204 -26.40 5.62 11.86
N PRO A 205 -26.10 6.93 11.90
CA PRO A 205 -25.49 7.60 10.76
C PRO A 205 -24.07 7.07 10.56
N VAL A 206 -23.78 6.65 9.33
CA VAL A 206 -22.45 6.16 8.96
C VAL A 206 -21.95 6.72 7.64
N LEU A 207 -20.63 6.84 7.57
CA LEU A 207 -19.91 7.00 6.32
C LEU A 207 -19.26 5.68 5.94
N THR A 208 -19.50 5.25 4.71
CA THR A 208 -18.84 4.10 4.09
C THR A 208 -17.96 4.57 2.96
N TYR A 209 -16.67 4.26 3.04
CA TYR A 209 -15.68 4.85 2.15
C TYR A 209 -14.56 3.89 1.75
N GLY A 210 -13.99 4.18 0.58
CA GLY A 210 -12.91 3.41 -0.01
C GLY A 210 -11.58 3.58 0.71
N ALA A 211 -10.73 2.55 0.63
CA ALA A 211 -9.45 2.51 1.34
C ALA A 211 -8.50 3.68 0.98
N GLY A 212 -8.72 4.30 -0.18
CA GLY A 212 -7.94 5.41 -0.69
C GLY A 212 -8.39 6.78 -0.22
N GLN A 213 -9.51 6.92 0.50
CA GLN A 213 -9.94 8.23 0.97
C GLN A 213 -8.94 8.84 1.94
N ASP A 214 -8.67 10.12 1.73
CA ASP A 214 -7.89 10.95 2.62
C ASP A 214 -8.82 11.73 3.57
N MET A 215 -8.23 12.36 4.58
CA MET A 215 -8.98 13.08 5.61
C MET A 215 -9.79 14.24 5.01
N ASP A 216 -9.19 15.02 4.10
CA ASP A 216 -9.87 16.17 3.48
C ASP A 216 -11.11 15.74 2.70
N GLY A 217 -11.02 14.67 1.89
CA GLY A 217 -12.16 14.13 1.16
C GLY A 217 -13.30 13.71 2.09
N LEU A 218 -12.99 13.13 3.25
CA LEU A 218 -13.97 12.72 4.24
C LEU A 218 -14.56 13.89 5.01
N PHE A 219 -13.75 14.90 5.39
CA PHE A 219 -14.23 16.09 6.07
C PHE A 219 -15.20 16.88 5.20
N LEU A 220 -14.84 17.12 3.92
CA LEU A 220 -15.71 17.84 2.98
C LEU A 220 -17.03 17.10 2.74
N PHE A 221 -17.00 15.77 2.62
CA PHE A 221 -18.22 14.99 2.43
C PHE A 221 -19.08 14.93 3.70
N ALA A 222 -18.46 14.83 4.88
CA ALA A 222 -19.16 14.83 6.16
C ALA A 222 -19.90 16.16 6.38
N GLU A 223 -19.26 17.29 6.06
CA GLU A 223 -19.85 18.63 6.11
C GLU A 223 -21.10 18.73 5.23
N GLN A 224 -21.05 18.21 4.00
CA GLN A 224 -22.20 18.18 3.07
C GLN A 224 -23.40 17.40 3.64
N HIS A 225 -23.17 16.46 4.54
CA HIS A 225 -24.20 15.63 5.17
C HIS A 225 -24.52 16.05 6.62
N ASN A 226 -23.99 17.20 7.09
CA ASN A 226 -24.16 17.70 8.45
C ASN A 226 -23.80 16.65 9.52
N VAL A 227 -22.75 15.88 9.25
CA VAL A 227 -22.16 14.90 10.18
C VAL A 227 -20.70 15.26 10.45
N THR A 228 -20.20 14.86 11.61
CA THR A 228 -18.79 15.07 11.96
C THR A 228 -18.01 13.79 11.68
N PHE A 229 -16.94 13.84 10.89
CA PHE A 229 -16.00 12.72 10.78
C PHE A 229 -14.83 12.93 11.74
N ILE A 230 -14.49 11.92 12.54
CA ILE A 230 -13.32 11.97 13.44
C ILE A 230 -12.10 11.46 12.69
N GLY A 231 -11.17 12.37 12.39
CA GLY A 231 -9.97 12.07 11.60
C GLY A 231 -8.70 12.72 12.16
N GLY A 232 -7.59 12.53 11.44
CA GLY A 232 -6.31 13.19 11.72
C GLY A 232 -6.29 14.64 11.22
N SER A 233 -5.38 15.46 11.74
CA SER A 233 -5.27 16.87 11.36
C SER A 233 -4.65 17.12 9.98
N TRP A 234 -3.91 16.14 9.43
CA TRP A 234 -3.27 16.26 8.13
C TRP A 234 -4.20 15.73 7.03
N GLY A 235 -4.70 16.65 6.21
CA GLY A 235 -5.71 16.39 5.18
C GLY A 235 -5.41 15.26 4.21
N THR A 236 -4.14 15.06 3.87
CA THR A 236 -3.67 14.05 2.91
C THR A 236 -3.39 12.67 3.54
N VAL A 237 -3.63 12.48 4.84
CA VAL A 237 -3.48 11.16 5.49
C VAL A 237 -4.61 10.25 5.04
N GLY A 238 -4.29 8.99 4.71
CA GLY A 238 -5.29 8.02 4.28
C GLY A 238 -6.09 7.51 5.47
N ALA A 239 -7.39 7.78 5.50
CA ALA A 239 -8.25 7.53 6.66
C ALA A 239 -8.43 6.04 6.96
N ALA A 240 -8.59 5.23 5.93
CA ALA A 240 -8.74 3.78 6.02
C ALA A 240 -7.39 3.01 6.13
N GLY A 241 -6.27 3.73 6.12
CA GLY A 241 -4.93 3.12 6.15
C GLY A 241 -4.41 2.86 7.56
N GLY A 242 -3.09 2.98 7.71
CA GLY A 242 -2.41 2.81 8.99
C GLY A 242 -2.93 3.71 10.11
N TRP A 243 -3.53 4.87 9.80
CA TRP A 243 -4.10 5.77 10.80
C TRP A 243 -5.16 5.09 11.67
N VAL A 244 -6.23 4.58 11.05
CA VAL A 244 -7.31 3.90 11.80
C VAL A 244 -6.88 2.53 12.31
N GLN A 245 -6.06 1.79 11.55
CA GLN A 245 -5.64 0.43 11.91
C GLN A 245 -4.74 0.39 13.16
N VAL A 246 -3.89 1.41 13.37
CA VAL A 246 -3.05 1.50 14.57
C VAL A 246 -3.86 1.97 15.79
N ILE A 247 -4.80 2.91 15.61
CA ILE A 247 -5.64 3.41 16.70
C ILE A 247 -6.64 2.34 17.19
N LEU A 248 -7.22 1.54 16.28
CA LEU A 248 -8.16 0.48 16.64
C LEU A 248 -7.44 -0.78 17.16
N GLY A 249 -6.22 -1.07 16.69
CA GLY A 249 -5.43 -2.21 17.15
C GLY A 249 -5.09 -2.16 18.65
N SER A 250 -4.96 -0.97 19.23
CA SER A 250 -4.70 -0.79 20.67
C SER A 250 -5.97 -0.82 21.55
N GLN A 251 -7.17 -0.66 20.97
CA GLN A 251 -8.44 -0.56 21.70
C GLN A 251 -9.24 -1.87 21.74
N SER A 252 -8.73 -2.95 21.15
CA SER A 252 -9.36 -4.29 21.06
C SER A 252 -9.67 -4.99 22.41
N ARG A 253 -9.51 -4.32 23.55
CA ARG A 253 -9.88 -4.85 24.88
C ARG A 253 -11.00 -4.08 25.61
N SER A 254 -11.41 -2.89 25.18
CA SER A 254 -12.36 -2.09 25.99
C SER A 254 -13.38 -1.21 25.28
N LEU A 255 -13.50 -1.23 23.95
CA LEU A 255 -14.59 -0.54 23.25
C LEU A 255 -15.52 -1.56 22.58
N SER A 256 -16.69 -1.79 23.19
CA SER A 256 -17.85 -2.45 22.56
C SER A 256 -18.47 -1.55 21.49
N LEU A 257 -17.66 -1.06 20.56
CA LEU A 257 -18.15 -0.49 19.32
C LEU A 257 -18.41 -1.68 18.40
N CYS A 258 -19.66 -1.90 17.98
CA CYS A 258 -20.03 -2.90 16.98
C CYS A 258 -19.54 -2.47 15.58
N LEU A 259 -18.23 -2.23 15.47
CA LEU A 259 -17.54 -1.87 14.24
C LEU A 259 -17.37 -3.16 13.44
N THR A 260 -18.30 -3.43 12.54
CA THR A 260 -18.20 -4.59 11.68
C THR A 260 -17.32 -4.23 10.49
N LEU A 261 -16.10 -4.76 10.43
CA LEU A 261 -15.36 -4.88 9.18
C LEU A 261 -16.15 -5.85 8.29
N GLN A 262 -17.00 -5.33 7.42
CA GLN A 262 -17.90 -6.16 6.63
C GLN A 262 -17.12 -6.76 5.46
N ALA A 263 -16.67 -8.01 5.62
CA ALA A 263 -16.19 -8.80 4.50
C ALA A 263 -17.40 -9.27 3.68
N GLY A 264 -17.62 -8.66 2.51
CA GLY A 264 -18.65 -9.12 1.58
C GLY A 264 -18.42 -10.57 1.16
N ARG A 265 -19.28 -11.50 1.59
CA ARG A 265 -19.25 -12.90 1.13
C ARG A 265 -19.65 -12.92 -0.35
N GLY A 266 -18.68 -13.23 -1.21
CA GLY A 266 -18.84 -13.35 -2.67
C GLY A 266 -17.66 -12.80 -3.46
N SER A 267 -16.88 -11.89 -2.87
CA SER A 267 -15.62 -11.37 -3.40
C SER A 267 -14.61 -11.31 -2.27
N LEU A 268 -13.44 -11.92 -2.44
CA LEU A 268 -12.36 -11.94 -1.44
C LEU A 268 -11.94 -10.52 -1.02
N GLY A 269 -12.54 -9.98 0.03
CA GLY A 269 -12.03 -8.88 0.86
C GLY A 269 -11.87 -7.52 0.17
N ALA A 270 -12.97 -6.78 0.00
CA ALA A 270 -12.92 -5.33 0.08
C ALA A 270 -13.12 -4.97 1.55
N TYR A 271 -12.14 -4.32 2.18
CA TYR A 271 -12.31 -3.76 3.53
C TYR A 271 -13.23 -2.55 3.39
N GLU A 272 -14.47 -2.69 3.85
CA GLU A 272 -15.45 -1.61 3.98
C GLU A 272 -15.21 -0.94 5.34
N TYR A 273 -14.84 0.35 5.32
CA TYR A 273 -14.68 1.13 6.55
C TYR A 273 -15.99 1.84 6.84
N VAL A 274 -16.62 1.46 7.95
CA VAL A 274 -17.85 2.07 8.45
C VAL A 274 -17.48 2.91 9.66
N TRP A 275 -17.74 4.21 9.62
CA TRP A 275 -17.59 5.10 10.79
C TRP A 275 -18.98 5.43 11.35
N ALA A 276 -19.22 5.27 12.65
CA ALA A 276 -20.49 5.58 13.30
C ALA A 276 -20.30 6.52 14.49
N ARG A 277 -21.26 7.44 14.70
CA ARG A 277 -21.38 8.23 15.94
C ARG A 277 -22.11 7.39 17.00
N GLY A 278 -21.54 7.30 18.20
CA GLY A 278 -22.23 6.78 19.40
C GLY A 278 -23.14 7.81 20.03
#